data_AF-A0A0H3XGV2-F1
#
_entry.id   AF-A0A0H3XGV2-F1
#
_cell.length_a   1.000
_cell.length_b   1.000
_cell.length_c   1.000
_cell.angle_alpha   90.00
_cell.angle_beta   90.00
_cell.angle_gamma   90.00
#
_symmetry.space_group_name_H-M   'P 1'
#
loop_
_entity.id
_entity.type
_entity.pdbx_description
1 polymer ?
#
loop_
_entity_poly.entity_id
_entity_poly.type
_entity_poly.pdbx_seq_one_letter_code
_entity_poly.pdbx_strand_id
1 'polypeptide(L)'
;MEYNTITFKNSNKELETIKLYQNKLVIFGNNNSGKTKLLNTLSNGFLGKDSSFRFNDNSIGYGDYQIIYLKEKTDLVEEIKLTKTSIFRNKLIKSMNELILSNNKYEELTTLLTNLNNVFNEMLLETDILSNQVSIKSQLFLKSNFSNLSLEGIIDKLLKFDIYDFENTVIDPTKYSSYQLRILLLNILIKYTDMNDKLRPLVFIIDQPEMYSSTKSLWDFLNNLKLLLNDKSIIILATNAPIVYNFIVDDISQVYFLRNNKLISVDNIDKIIMQTIAIYAFLDSDSNDYEVFIKELSYVILEEDIIYEKNKYLKSTILLLLHVVEWEKLNMKISRNNTIWIDNNNNNNIYLEQTIDDFIFSYLFLKSLRINIIVDDRTKSFFDKCYWLFN
;
A
#
# COMPACT_ATOMS: atom_id res chain seq x y z
N MET A 1 4.73 20.48 13.48
CA MET A 1 4.94 19.78 12.20
C MET A 1 3.67 19.86 11.37
N GLU A 2 3.76 20.30 10.11
CA GLU A 2 2.62 20.30 9.19
C GLU A 2 2.37 18.89 8.66
N TYR A 3 1.12 18.44 8.73
CA TYR A 3 0.66 17.20 8.13
C TYR A 3 -0.15 17.53 6.88
N ASN A 4 -0.01 16.69 5.87
CA ASN A 4 -0.93 16.74 4.74
C ASN A 4 -2.19 15.93 5.08
N THR A 5 -3.33 16.31 4.52
CA THR A 5 -4.61 15.64 4.78
C THR A 5 -5.20 15.09 3.49
N ILE A 6 -5.73 13.87 3.57
CA ILE A 6 -6.62 13.30 2.57
C ILE A 6 -8.01 13.24 3.18
N THR A 7 -8.99 13.87 2.55
CA THR A 7 -10.40 13.82 2.97
C THR A 7 -11.23 13.21 1.85
N PHE A 8 -12.08 12.24 2.19
CA PHE A 8 -12.91 11.51 1.23
C PHE A 8 -14.19 10.98 1.87
N LYS A 9 -15.16 10.55 1.06
CA LYS A 9 -16.34 9.86 1.56
C LYS A 9 -16.08 8.36 1.65
N ASN A 10 -16.28 7.78 2.83
CA ASN A 10 -16.17 6.35 3.02
C ASN A 10 -17.39 5.60 2.45
N SER A 11 -17.43 4.27 2.60
CA SER A 11 -18.54 3.47 2.04
C SER A 11 -19.91 3.76 2.64
N ASN A 12 -19.97 4.40 3.81
CA ASN A 12 -21.20 4.85 4.45
C ASN A 12 -21.56 6.29 4.07
N LYS A 13 -20.83 6.89 3.13
CA LYS A 13 -20.93 8.30 2.69
C LYS A 13 -20.59 9.31 3.78
N GLU A 14 -19.93 8.88 4.85
CA GLU A 14 -19.41 9.75 5.90
C GLU A 14 -18.06 10.31 5.47
N LEU A 15 -17.77 11.56 5.87
CA LEU A 15 -16.46 12.15 5.62
C LEU A 15 -15.43 11.53 6.55
N GLU A 16 -14.36 11.03 5.96
CA GLU A 16 -13.22 10.45 6.64
C GLU A 16 -11.97 11.26 6.27
N THR A 17 -11.11 11.53 7.24
CA THR A 17 -9.87 12.30 7.03
C THR A 17 -8.68 11.52 7.54
N ILE A 18 -7.67 11.39 6.70
CA ILE A 18 -6.40 10.73 6.98
C ILE A 18 -5.30 11.77 6.90
N LYS A 19 -4.46 11.84 7.92
CA LYS A 19 -3.24 12.64 7.96
C LYS A 19 -2.06 11.83 7.42
N LEU A 20 -1.24 12.49 6.63
CA LEU A 20 -0.01 11.98 6.07
C LEU A 20 1.14 12.74 6.68
N TYR A 21 1.98 12.01 7.39
CA TYR A 21 3.16 12.60 7.99
C TYR A 21 4.30 12.53 6.97
N GLN A 22 4.85 13.69 6.58
CA GLN A 22 5.85 13.80 5.51
C GLN A 22 5.45 13.05 4.23
N ASN A 23 4.18 13.15 3.82
CA ASN A 23 3.64 12.42 2.67
C ASN A 23 3.64 10.88 2.78
N LYS A 24 3.87 10.32 3.97
CA LYS A 24 3.87 8.88 4.22
C LYS A 24 2.60 8.46 4.97
N LEU A 25 2.03 7.33 4.57
CA LEU A 25 0.90 6.68 5.22
C LEU A 25 1.13 5.17 5.24
N VAL A 26 1.02 4.56 6.42
CA VAL A 26 1.00 3.10 6.56
C VAL A 26 -0.26 2.70 7.29
N ILE A 27 -1.00 1.77 6.68
CA ILE A 27 -2.26 1.23 7.20
C ILE A 27 -2.04 -0.24 7.52
N PHE A 28 -2.08 -0.57 8.81
CA PHE A 28 -2.04 -1.95 9.28
C PHE A 28 -3.45 -2.55 9.27
N GLY A 29 -3.56 -3.86 9.08
CA GLY A 29 -4.83 -4.58 9.24
C GLY A 29 -4.73 -6.00 8.74
N ASN A 30 -5.57 -6.92 9.22
CA ASN A 30 -5.59 -8.30 8.74
C ASN A 30 -6.03 -8.48 7.28
N ASN A 31 -5.88 -9.69 6.74
CA ASN A 31 -6.55 -10.09 5.50
C ASN A 31 -8.07 -9.90 5.65
N ASN A 32 -8.74 -9.35 4.63
CA ASN A 32 -10.18 -9.00 4.62
C ASN A 32 -10.61 -7.79 5.48
N SER A 33 -9.68 -7.04 6.09
CA SER A 33 -10.00 -5.80 6.81
C SER A 33 -10.62 -4.69 5.95
N GLY A 34 -10.52 -4.80 4.62
CA GLY A 34 -10.98 -3.79 3.66
C GLY A 34 -9.85 -2.95 3.03
N LYS A 35 -8.58 -3.29 3.27
CA LYS A 35 -7.41 -2.49 2.81
C LYS A 35 -7.46 -2.21 1.32
N THR A 36 -7.66 -3.24 0.49
CA THR A 36 -7.78 -3.09 -0.96
C THR A 36 -8.91 -2.16 -1.37
N LYS A 37 -10.06 -2.18 -0.66
CA LYS A 37 -11.19 -1.28 -0.95
C LYS A 37 -10.83 0.18 -0.63
N LEU A 38 -10.19 0.41 0.52
CA LEU A 38 -9.68 1.74 0.89
C LEU A 38 -8.64 2.22 -0.12
N LEU A 39 -7.65 1.40 -0.47
CA LEU A 39 -6.60 1.77 -1.43
C LEU A 39 -7.16 2.06 -2.84
N ASN A 40 -8.17 1.32 -3.30
CA ASN A 40 -8.88 1.63 -4.54
C ASN A 40 -9.58 3.00 -4.46
N THR A 41 -10.17 3.34 -3.30
CA THR A 41 -10.81 4.64 -3.07
C THR A 41 -9.78 5.76 -3.13
N LEU A 42 -8.64 5.61 -2.44
CA LEU A 42 -7.53 6.56 -2.49
C LEU A 42 -6.97 6.72 -3.91
N SER A 43 -6.77 5.61 -4.63
CA SER A 43 -6.30 5.62 -6.02
C SER A 43 -7.25 6.37 -6.95
N ASN A 44 -8.56 6.12 -6.86
CA ASN A 44 -9.56 6.83 -7.65
C ASN A 44 -9.64 8.32 -7.30
N GLY A 45 -9.44 8.65 -6.01
CA GLY A 45 -9.34 10.03 -5.54
C GLY A 45 -8.20 10.79 -6.19
N PHE A 46 -6.98 10.26 -6.13
CA PHE A 46 -5.82 10.88 -6.78
C PHE A 46 -5.92 10.90 -8.32
N LEU A 47 -6.67 9.96 -8.93
CA LEU A 47 -6.96 9.98 -10.38
C LEU A 47 -7.97 11.08 -10.78
N GLY A 48 -8.52 11.83 -9.82
CA GLY A 48 -9.55 12.85 -10.07
C GLY A 48 -10.91 12.25 -10.44
N LYS A 49 -11.16 10.97 -10.12
CA LYS A 49 -12.43 10.27 -10.42
C LYS A 49 -13.48 10.45 -9.32
N ASP A 50 -13.07 10.86 -8.12
CA ASP A 50 -13.97 11.12 -6.99
C ASP A 50 -14.03 12.62 -6.69
N SER A 51 -15.19 13.23 -6.96
CA SER A 51 -15.42 14.66 -6.75
C SER A 51 -15.46 15.07 -5.28
N SER A 52 -15.60 14.12 -4.35
CA SER A 52 -15.56 14.36 -2.91
C SER A 52 -14.15 14.28 -2.32
N PHE A 53 -13.18 13.76 -3.09
CA PHE A 53 -11.81 13.60 -2.64
C PHE A 53 -11.08 14.94 -2.59
N ARG A 54 -10.36 15.18 -1.50
CA ARG A 54 -9.56 16.38 -1.27
C ARG A 54 -8.18 16.02 -0.74
N PHE A 55 -7.17 16.77 -1.17
CA PHE A 55 -5.82 16.75 -0.60
C PHE A 55 -5.46 18.14 -0.11
N ASN A 56 -5.19 18.29 1.19
CA ASN A 56 -5.02 19.58 1.87
C ASN A 56 -6.18 20.53 1.56
N ASP A 57 -7.41 20.04 1.71
CA ASP A 57 -8.67 20.74 1.39
C ASP A 57 -8.86 21.15 -0.08
N ASN A 58 -7.90 20.88 -0.97
CA ASN A 58 -8.00 21.16 -2.39
C ASN A 58 -8.63 19.99 -3.15
N SER A 59 -9.49 20.28 -4.12
CA SER A 59 -10.01 19.29 -5.06
C SER A 59 -8.91 18.79 -5.99
N ILE A 60 -8.93 17.49 -6.29
CA ILE A 60 -8.01 16.87 -7.25
C ILE A 60 -8.70 16.73 -8.60
N GLY A 61 -8.09 17.32 -9.62
CA GLY A 61 -8.47 17.18 -11.03
C GLY A 61 -7.81 15.98 -11.70
N TYR A 62 -8.31 15.65 -12.89
CA TYR A 62 -7.73 14.59 -13.70
C TYR A 62 -6.32 14.96 -14.16
N GLY A 63 -5.34 14.12 -13.81
CA GLY A 63 -3.96 14.29 -14.23
C GLY A 63 -3.12 15.19 -13.32
N ASP A 64 -3.64 15.66 -12.19
CA ASP A 64 -2.87 16.45 -11.21
C ASP A 64 -1.75 15.62 -10.56
N TYR A 65 -1.94 14.31 -10.47
CA TYR A 65 -1.00 13.36 -9.87
C TYR A 65 -0.64 12.23 -10.85
N GLN A 66 0.57 11.71 -10.69
CA GLN A 66 0.99 10.45 -11.29
C GLN A 66 0.84 9.34 -10.26
N ILE A 67 0.22 8.21 -10.62
CA ILE A 67 -0.13 7.17 -9.63
C ILE A 67 0.46 5.85 -10.06
N ILE A 68 1.21 5.24 -9.15
CA ILE A 68 1.70 3.86 -9.25
C ILE A 68 0.95 3.06 -8.21
N TYR A 69 -0.01 2.24 -8.64
CA TYR A 69 -0.79 1.38 -7.76
C TYR A 69 -0.49 -0.10 -8.00
N LEU A 70 0.12 -0.74 -7.00
CA LEU A 70 0.41 -2.18 -7.00
C LEU A 70 -0.58 -2.90 -6.07
N LYS A 71 -1.60 -3.54 -6.65
CA LYS A 71 -2.66 -4.26 -5.91
C LYS A 71 -2.15 -5.61 -5.37
N GLU A 72 -2.85 -6.14 -4.36
CA GLU A 72 -2.55 -7.43 -3.71
C GLU A 72 -2.54 -8.59 -4.72
N LYS A 73 -3.66 -8.79 -5.42
CA LYS A 73 -3.84 -9.83 -6.43
C LYS A 73 -3.79 -9.21 -7.82
N THR A 74 -2.58 -8.95 -8.30
CA THR A 74 -2.36 -8.50 -9.67
C THR A 74 -1.65 -9.60 -10.44
N ASP A 75 -2.29 -10.12 -11.49
CA ASP A 75 -1.63 -11.01 -12.42
C ASP A 75 -0.85 -10.15 -13.43
N LEU A 76 0.49 -10.24 -13.39
CA LEU A 76 1.37 -9.57 -14.35
C LEU A 76 0.92 -9.88 -15.79
N VAL A 77 0.51 -11.11 -16.08
CA VAL A 77 0.09 -11.55 -17.40
C VAL A 77 -1.17 -10.80 -17.82
N GLU A 78 -2.10 -10.52 -16.91
CA GLU A 78 -3.30 -9.74 -17.22
C GLU A 78 -3.01 -8.25 -17.43
N GLU A 79 -2.11 -7.67 -16.65
CA GLU A 79 -1.76 -6.24 -16.79
C GLU A 79 -0.97 -5.95 -18.07
N ILE A 80 -0.09 -6.87 -18.50
CA ILE A 80 0.68 -6.74 -19.75
C ILE A 80 -0.10 -7.20 -20.98
N LYS A 81 -1.26 -7.87 -20.82
CA LYS A 81 -2.14 -8.15 -21.95
C LYS A 81 -2.53 -6.82 -22.60
N LEU A 82 -2.34 -6.76 -23.92
CA LEU A 82 -2.63 -5.59 -24.75
C LEU A 82 -4.14 -5.42 -24.99
N THR A 83 -4.93 -5.42 -23.92
CA THR A 83 -6.35 -5.08 -24.00
C THR A 83 -6.52 -3.57 -24.18
N LYS A 84 -7.63 -3.11 -24.78
CA LYS A 84 -7.91 -1.68 -24.99
C LYS A 84 -7.87 -0.84 -23.70
N THR A 85 -8.16 -1.45 -22.57
CA THR A 85 -8.14 -0.81 -21.24
C THR A 85 -6.76 -0.84 -20.58
N SER A 86 -5.79 -1.57 -21.13
CA SER A 86 -4.44 -1.69 -20.55
C SER A 86 -3.67 -0.36 -20.66
N ILE A 87 -3.16 0.10 -19.51
CA ILE A 87 -2.28 1.26 -19.43
C ILE A 87 -0.99 1.00 -20.24
N PHE A 88 -0.49 -0.24 -20.18
CA PHE A 88 0.69 -0.70 -20.91
C PHE A 88 0.51 -0.52 -22.42
N ARG A 89 -0.60 -1.02 -22.97
CA ARG A 89 -0.94 -0.87 -24.40
C ARG A 89 -0.98 0.60 -24.82
N ASN A 90 -1.72 1.42 -24.08
CA ASN A 90 -1.95 2.81 -24.47
C ASN A 90 -0.66 3.64 -24.44
N LYS A 91 0.25 3.35 -23.49
CA LYS A 91 1.57 3.98 -23.44
C LYS A 91 2.49 3.47 -24.55
N LEU A 92 2.48 2.18 -24.86
CA LEU A 92 3.25 1.62 -25.97
C LEU A 92 2.84 2.25 -27.32
N ILE A 93 1.53 2.36 -27.58
CA ILE A 93 1.00 3.05 -28.76
C ILE A 93 1.47 4.51 -28.79
N LYS A 94 1.38 5.22 -27.66
CA LYS A 94 1.82 6.61 -27.56
C LYS A 94 3.32 6.75 -27.85
N SER A 95 4.18 5.96 -27.23
CA SER A 95 5.64 5.98 -27.45
C SER A 95 6.00 5.63 -28.90
N MET A 96 5.32 4.64 -29.50
CA MET A 96 5.53 4.31 -30.91
C MET A 96 5.14 5.49 -31.80
N ASN A 97 3.97 6.09 -31.59
CA ASN A 97 3.53 7.26 -32.34
C ASN A 97 4.51 8.43 -32.19
N GLU A 98 5.00 8.71 -30.98
CA GLU A 98 6.00 9.74 -30.73
C GLU A 98 7.31 9.47 -31.48
N LEU A 99 7.83 8.24 -31.43
CA LEU A 99 9.06 7.85 -32.16
C LEU A 99 8.90 7.94 -33.68
N ILE A 100 7.72 7.59 -34.19
CA ILE A 100 7.41 7.69 -35.62
C ILE A 100 7.40 9.15 -36.05
N LEU A 101 6.77 10.02 -35.25
CA LEU A 101 6.67 11.45 -35.50
C LEU A 101 8.03 12.17 -35.34
N SER A 102 8.85 11.77 -34.36
CA SER A 102 10.11 12.45 -34.05
C SER A 102 11.26 12.11 -35.00
N ASN A 103 11.25 10.92 -35.61
CA ASN A 103 12.35 10.45 -36.46
C ASN A 103 12.12 10.67 -37.96
N ASN A 104 11.05 11.35 -38.39
CA ASN A 104 10.60 11.41 -39.79
C ASN A 104 10.46 10.01 -40.47
N LYS A 105 10.44 8.93 -39.70
CA LYS A 105 10.25 7.55 -40.17
C LYS A 105 8.78 7.23 -40.44
N TYR A 106 7.91 8.23 -40.33
CA TYR A 106 6.50 8.11 -40.67
C TYR A 106 6.33 7.52 -42.06
N GLU A 107 6.98 8.11 -43.09
CA GLU A 107 6.89 7.62 -44.46
C GLU A 107 7.36 6.17 -44.61
N GLU A 108 8.50 5.81 -44.01
CA GLU A 108 9.05 4.44 -44.01
C GLU A 108 8.06 3.44 -43.40
N LEU A 109 7.46 3.78 -42.26
CA LEU A 109 6.54 2.92 -41.55
C LEU A 109 5.19 2.81 -42.25
N THR A 110 4.65 3.91 -42.80
CA THR A 110 3.48 3.85 -43.68
C THR A 110 3.75 3.02 -44.92
N THR A 111 4.95 3.08 -45.50
CA THR A 111 5.32 2.27 -46.66
C THR A 111 5.35 0.78 -46.32
N LEU A 112 5.94 0.42 -45.17
CA LEU A 112 5.93 -0.95 -44.64
C LEU A 112 4.51 -1.46 -44.37
N LEU A 113 3.66 -0.66 -43.72
CA LEU A 113 2.26 -0.99 -43.47
C LEU A 113 1.46 -1.15 -44.77
N THR A 114 1.73 -0.30 -45.76
CA THR A 114 1.10 -0.37 -47.09
C THR A 114 1.52 -1.63 -47.83
N ASN A 115 2.82 -1.96 -47.81
CA ASN A 115 3.34 -3.19 -48.41
C ASN A 115 2.75 -4.45 -47.76
N LEU A 116 2.63 -4.47 -46.43
CA LEU A 116 1.96 -5.54 -45.69
C LEU A 116 0.48 -5.66 -46.09
N ASN A 117 -0.25 -4.54 -46.14
CA ASN A 117 -1.63 -4.52 -46.62
C ASN A 117 -1.75 -5.06 -48.05
N ASN A 118 -0.81 -4.74 -48.93
CA ASN A 118 -0.79 -5.24 -50.31
C ASN A 118 -0.61 -6.76 -50.35
N VAL A 119 0.33 -7.31 -49.59
CA VAL A 119 0.52 -8.78 -49.48
C VAL A 119 -0.74 -9.46 -48.94
N PHE A 120 -1.41 -8.87 -47.94
CA PHE A 120 -2.67 -9.40 -47.44
C PHE A 120 -3.82 -9.29 -48.46
N ASN A 121 -3.89 -8.21 -49.23
CA ASN A 121 -4.85 -8.04 -50.31
C ASN A 121 -4.62 -9.06 -51.44
N GLU A 122 -3.37 -9.41 -51.74
CA GLU A 122 -3.02 -10.48 -52.68
C GLU A 122 -3.50 -11.85 -52.16
N MET A 123 -3.26 -12.17 -50.89
CA MET A 123 -3.79 -13.41 -50.29
C MET A 123 -5.33 -13.44 -50.27
N LEU A 124 -5.97 -12.29 -50.05
CA LEU A 124 -7.44 -12.11 -50.12
C LEU A 124 -7.97 -12.45 -51.51
N LEU A 125 -7.32 -11.92 -52.56
CA LEU A 125 -7.65 -12.22 -53.96
C LEU A 125 -7.46 -13.71 -54.27
N GLU A 126 -6.40 -14.35 -53.77
CA GLU A 126 -6.21 -15.80 -53.92
C GLU A 126 -7.32 -16.60 -53.24
N THR A 127 -7.76 -16.21 -52.05
CA THR A 127 -8.90 -16.86 -51.37
C THR A 127 -10.26 -16.66 -52.07
N ASP A 128 -10.48 -15.49 -52.70
CA ASP A 128 -11.68 -15.24 -53.51
C ASP A 128 -11.67 -16.08 -54.80
N ILE A 129 -10.49 -16.30 -55.42
CA ILE A 129 -10.33 -17.16 -56.60
C ILE A 129 -10.64 -18.63 -56.26
N LEU A 130 -10.21 -19.13 -55.10
CA LEU A 130 -10.49 -20.49 -54.63
C LEU A 130 -12.00 -20.75 -54.49
N SER A 131 -12.80 -19.73 -54.20
CA SER A 131 -14.27 -19.85 -54.12
C SER A 131 -14.98 -19.92 -55.49
N ASN A 132 -14.32 -19.46 -56.56
CA ASN A 132 -14.89 -19.34 -57.90
C ASN A 132 -14.43 -20.42 -58.90
N GLN A 133 -13.43 -21.24 -58.57
CA GLN A 133 -12.86 -22.26 -59.47
C GLN A 133 -13.37 -23.70 -59.25
N VAL A 134 -14.31 -23.93 -58.31
CA VAL A 134 -14.86 -25.28 -58.07
C VAL A 134 -16.05 -25.54 -59.00
N SER A 135 -16.03 -26.67 -59.71
CA SER A 135 -17.04 -27.12 -60.68
C SER A 135 -18.42 -27.46 -60.09
N ILE A 136 -18.65 -27.19 -58.81
CA ILE A 136 -19.89 -27.41 -58.07
C ILE A 136 -20.38 -26.05 -57.56
N LYS A 137 -21.56 -25.60 -58.01
CA LYS A 137 -22.16 -24.32 -57.57
C LYS A 137 -22.45 -24.34 -56.06
N SER A 138 -21.64 -23.63 -55.28
CA SER A 138 -21.88 -23.30 -53.88
C SER A 138 -22.57 -21.93 -53.79
N GLN A 139 -23.59 -21.78 -52.92
CA GLN A 139 -24.15 -20.47 -52.54
C GLN A 139 -23.36 -19.80 -51.39
N LEU A 140 -22.35 -20.49 -50.87
CA LEU A 140 -21.50 -20.01 -49.79
C LEU A 140 -20.23 -19.39 -50.38
N PHE A 141 -19.93 -18.17 -49.94
CA PHE A 141 -18.71 -17.45 -50.26
C PHE A 141 -17.80 -17.43 -49.05
N LEU A 142 -16.53 -17.78 -49.22
CA LEU A 142 -15.53 -17.57 -48.19
C LEU A 142 -15.10 -16.10 -48.26
N LYS A 143 -15.59 -15.27 -47.34
CA LYS A 143 -15.18 -13.87 -47.23
C LYS A 143 -14.31 -13.69 -46.00
N SER A 144 -13.06 -13.29 -46.19
CA SER A 144 -12.21 -12.85 -45.10
C SER A 144 -12.55 -11.41 -44.72
N ASN A 145 -12.82 -11.19 -43.44
CA ASN A 145 -13.12 -9.88 -42.88
C ASN A 145 -11.86 -9.32 -42.21
N PHE A 146 -11.01 -8.64 -43.00
CA PHE A 146 -9.87 -7.90 -42.48
C PHE A 146 -10.18 -6.40 -42.51
N SER A 147 -10.45 -5.82 -41.35
CA SER A 147 -10.42 -4.37 -41.17
C SER A 147 -8.97 -3.93 -40.99
N ASN A 148 -8.50 -3.01 -41.84
CA ASN A 148 -7.20 -2.33 -41.91
C ASN A 148 -6.15 -2.67 -40.82
N LEU A 149 -4.94 -3.07 -41.24
CA LEU A 149 -3.75 -3.13 -40.38
C LEU A 149 -3.34 -1.71 -39.94
N SER A 150 -3.90 -1.25 -38.83
CA SER A 150 -3.37 -0.11 -38.07
C SER A 150 -2.28 -0.57 -37.11
N LEU A 151 -1.46 0.35 -36.61
CA LEU A 151 -0.54 0.09 -35.49
C LEU A 151 -1.25 -0.58 -34.31
N GLU A 152 -2.47 -0.13 -33.99
CA GLU A 152 -3.32 -0.77 -32.98
C GLU A 152 -3.65 -2.22 -33.34
N GLY A 153 -4.02 -2.49 -34.60
CA GLY A 153 -4.31 -3.85 -35.06
C GLY A 153 -3.11 -4.78 -35.01
N ILE A 154 -1.90 -4.27 -35.26
CA ILE A 154 -0.65 -5.03 -35.16
C ILE A 154 -0.30 -5.31 -33.70
N ILE A 155 -0.39 -4.30 -32.83
CA ILE A 155 -0.15 -4.45 -31.39
C ILE A 155 -1.13 -5.47 -30.80
N ASP A 156 -2.42 -5.35 -31.14
CA ASP A 156 -3.47 -6.21 -30.57
C ASP A 156 -3.40 -7.66 -31.10
N LYS A 157 -2.91 -7.90 -32.32
CA LYS A 157 -2.91 -9.24 -32.95
C LYS A 157 -1.55 -9.95 -32.99
N LEU A 158 -0.43 -9.23 -33.01
CA LEU A 158 0.89 -9.80 -33.32
C LEU A 158 1.90 -9.67 -32.17
N LEU A 159 1.73 -8.72 -31.25
CA LEU A 159 2.62 -8.59 -30.10
C LEU A 159 2.18 -9.53 -28.97
N LYS A 160 3.03 -10.52 -28.68
CA LYS A 160 2.97 -11.34 -27.47
C LYS A 160 4.21 -11.04 -26.64
N PHE A 161 4.04 -10.94 -25.33
CA PHE A 161 5.14 -10.81 -24.39
C PHE A 161 5.40 -12.15 -23.73
N ASP A 162 6.56 -12.73 -24.03
CA ASP A 162 7.11 -13.81 -23.25
C ASP A 162 7.94 -13.22 -22.10
N ILE A 163 7.91 -13.89 -20.94
CA ILE A 163 8.70 -13.49 -19.78
C ILE A 163 9.88 -14.45 -19.69
N TYR A 164 11.07 -13.91 -19.45
CA TYR A 164 12.31 -14.67 -19.37
C TYR A 164 12.93 -14.56 -17.98
N ASP A 165 13.64 -15.61 -17.56
CA ASP A 165 14.53 -15.54 -16.39
C ASP A 165 15.92 -15.01 -16.75
N PHE A 166 16.82 -14.97 -15.75
CA PHE A 166 18.20 -14.50 -15.93
C PHE A 166 19.05 -15.39 -16.86
N GLU A 167 18.62 -16.61 -17.16
CA GLU A 167 19.28 -17.52 -18.09
C GLU A 167 18.70 -17.39 -19.51
N ASN A 168 17.81 -16.41 -19.75
CA ASN A 168 17.06 -16.21 -20.98
C ASN A 168 16.13 -17.38 -21.34
N THR A 169 15.64 -18.12 -20.34
CA THR A 169 14.65 -19.17 -20.54
C THR A 169 13.26 -18.59 -20.39
N VAL A 170 12.34 -18.92 -21.31
CA VAL A 170 10.92 -18.53 -21.20
C VAL A 170 10.33 -19.20 -19.96
N ILE A 171 9.78 -18.40 -19.06
CA ILE A 171 9.16 -18.88 -17.83
C ILE A 171 7.65 -19.03 -18.00
N ASP A 172 7.09 -20.03 -17.33
CA ASP A 172 5.65 -20.16 -17.10
C ASP A 172 5.27 -19.29 -15.89
N PRO A 173 4.56 -18.15 -16.05
CA PRO A 173 4.27 -17.24 -14.95
C PRO A 173 3.42 -17.87 -13.86
N THR A 174 2.67 -18.93 -14.18
CA THR A 174 1.83 -19.64 -13.20
C THR A 174 2.65 -20.49 -12.23
N LYS A 175 3.90 -20.82 -12.59
CA LYS A 175 4.81 -21.66 -11.81
C LYS A 175 6.01 -20.91 -11.24
N TYR A 176 6.12 -19.61 -11.53
CA TYR A 176 7.24 -18.79 -11.10
C TYR A 176 6.95 -18.06 -9.78
N SER A 177 8.00 -17.49 -9.18
CA SER A 177 7.86 -16.73 -7.92
C SER A 177 6.92 -15.53 -8.11
N SER A 178 5.76 -15.56 -7.43
CA SER A 178 4.79 -14.47 -7.44
C SER A 178 5.39 -13.15 -6.95
N TYR A 179 6.35 -13.21 -6.02
CA TYR A 179 7.11 -12.03 -5.59
C TYR A 179 7.90 -11.40 -6.76
N GLN A 180 8.67 -12.20 -7.51
CA GLN A 180 9.46 -11.69 -8.63
C GLN A 180 8.59 -11.11 -9.74
N LEU A 181 7.48 -11.77 -10.07
CA LEU A 181 6.51 -11.25 -11.05
C LEU A 181 5.92 -9.91 -10.62
N ARG A 182 5.67 -9.76 -9.32
CA ARG A 182 5.14 -8.54 -8.73
C ARG A 182 6.16 -7.40 -8.71
N ILE A 183 7.44 -7.69 -8.44
CA ILE A 183 8.53 -6.72 -8.58
C ILE A 183 8.70 -6.29 -10.04
N LEU A 184 8.62 -7.23 -10.99
CA LEU A 184 8.66 -6.90 -12.42
C LEU A 184 7.50 -5.97 -12.81
N LEU A 185 6.27 -6.26 -12.36
CA LEU A 185 5.13 -5.38 -12.58
C LEU A 185 5.38 -3.96 -12.02
N LEU A 186 5.90 -3.84 -10.81
CA LEU A 186 6.24 -2.55 -10.23
C LEU A 186 7.28 -1.80 -11.08
N ASN A 187 8.33 -2.47 -11.52
CA ASN A 187 9.36 -1.88 -12.39
C ASN A 187 8.77 -1.38 -13.71
N ILE A 188 7.85 -2.14 -14.31
CA ILE A 188 7.10 -1.75 -15.50
C ILE A 188 6.29 -0.47 -15.20
N LEU A 189 5.53 -0.42 -14.11
CA LEU A 189 4.73 0.75 -13.73
C LEU A 189 5.59 1.99 -13.48
N ILE A 190 6.73 1.84 -12.80
CA ILE A 190 7.70 2.92 -12.56
C ILE A 190 8.27 3.41 -13.89
N LYS A 191 8.69 2.51 -14.78
CA LYS A 191 9.27 2.87 -16.09
C LYS A 191 8.33 3.73 -16.93
N TYR A 192 7.03 3.52 -16.77
CA TYR A 192 6.00 4.28 -17.45
C TYR A 192 5.64 5.60 -16.80
N THR A 193 6.15 5.86 -15.60
CA THR A 193 5.89 7.10 -14.88
C THR A 193 7.01 8.08 -15.19
N ASP A 194 6.66 9.34 -15.45
CA ASP A 194 7.67 10.36 -15.65
C ASP A 194 8.18 10.82 -14.28
N MET A 195 9.21 10.12 -13.80
CA MET A 195 9.85 10.39 -12.51
C MET A 195 10.48 11.79 -12.45
N ASN A 196 10.70 12.45 -13.59
CA ASN A 196 11.30 13.78 -13.69
C ASN A 196 10.25 14.90 -13.83
N ASP A 197 8.96 14.56 -13.89
CA ASP A 197 7.88 15.53 -13.95
C ASP A 197 7.84 16.38 -12.67
N LYS A 198 8.17 17.66 -12.80
CA LYS A 198 8.22 18.60 -11.67
C LYS A 198 6.85 19.16 -11.27
N LEU A 199 5.84 19.00 -12.13
CA LEU A 199 4.52 19.60 -11.98
C LEU A 199 3.54 18.63 -11.30
N ARG A 200 3.59 17.35 -11.67
CA ARG A 200 2.65 16.33 -11.17
C ARG A 200 3.31 15.44 -10.11
N PRO A 201 2.97 15.58 -8.83
CA PRO A 201 3.52 14.75 -7.78
C PRO A 201 3.22 13.26 -7.99
N LEU A 202 4.13 12.42 -7.51
CA LEU A 202 4.03 10.97 -7.62
C LEU A 202 3.36 10.38 -6.38
N VAL A 203 2.38 9.51 -6.58
CA VAL A 203 1.68 8.77 -5.52
C VAL A 203 1.93 7.28 -5.70
N PHE A 204 2.70 6.69 -4.79
CA PHE A 204 2.85 5.25 -4.66
C PHE A 204 1.77 4.70 -3.74
N ILE A 205 0.99 3.74 -4.24
CA ILE A 205 0.01 2.99 -3.47
C ILE A 205 0.37 1.51 -3.57
N ILE A 206 0.65 0.86 -2.45
CA ILE A 206 1.13 -0.53 -2.44
C ILE A 206 0.35 -1.35 -1.43
N ASP A 207 -0.30 -2.41 -1.91
CA ASP A 207 -1.19 -3.26 -1.11
C ASP A 207 -0.51 -4.58 -0.72
N GLN A 208 -0.17 -4.77 0.56
CA GLN A 208 0.59 -5.91 1.10
C GLN A 208 1.99 -6.07 0.48
N PRO A 209 2.94 -5.13 0.65
CA PRO A 209 4.29 -5.25 0.09
C PRO A 209 5.04 -6.52 0.53
N GLU A 210 4.70 -7.10 1.68
CA GLU A 210 5.27 -8.33 2.23
C GLU A 210 4.86 -9.61 1.49
N MET A 211 3.82 -9.55 0.66
CA MET A 211 3.20 -10.74 0.09
C MET A 211 4.22 -11.55 -0.73
N TYR A 212 4.28 -12.86 -0.46
CA TYR A 212 5.20 -13.80 -1.12
C TYR A 212 6.69 -13.54 -0.90
N SER A 213 7.05 -12.60 -0.02
CA SER A 213 8.44 -12.19 0.22
C SER A 213 8.97 -12.73 1.55
N SER A 214 10.29 -12.87 1.65
CA SER A 214 10.95 -13.03 2.95
C SER A 214 11.07 -11.67 3.64
N THR A 215 11.26 -11.67 4.96
CA THR A 215 11.53 -10.44 5.73
C THR A 215 12.70 -9.63 5.14
N LYS A 216 13.78 -10.31 4.72
CA LYS A 216 14.93 -9.67 4.07
C LYS A 216 14.54 -9.01 2.75
N SER A 217 13.79 -9.73 1.90
CA SER A 217 13.33 -9.21 0.61
C SER A 217 12.40 -8.01 0.77
N LEU A 218 11.52 -8.02 1.78
CA LEU A 218 10.68 -6.88 2.12
C LEU A 218 11.50 -5.65 2.54
N TRP A 219 12.54 -5.85 3.35
CA TRP A 219 13.46 -4.76 3.70
C TRP A 219 14.14 -4.17 2.48
N ASP A 220 14.68 -5.02 1.60
CA ASP A 220 15.36 -4.58 0.37
C ASP A 220 14.37 -3.83 -0.54
N PHE A 221 13.15 -4.34 -0.68
CA PHE A 221 12.06 -3.68 -1.39
C PHE A 221 11.76 -2.29 -0.86
N LEU A 222 11.58 -2.18 0.46
CA LEU A 222 11.30 -0.91 1.12
C LEU A 222 12.45 0.08 0.95
N ASN A 223 13.69 -0.35 1.13
CA ASN A 223 14.86 0.51 0.92
C ASN A 223 14.95 1.02 -0.52
N ASN A 224 14.73 0.16 -1.51
CA ASN A 224 14.69 0.55 -2.92
C ASN A 224 13.55 1.54 -3.19
N LEU A 225 12.39 1.34 -2.57
CA LEU A 225 11.27 2.28 -2.69
C LEU A 225 11.63 3.66 -2.14
N LYS A 226 12.36 3.77 -1.01
CA LYS A 226 12.83 5.06 -0.48
C LYS A 226 13.66 5.83 -1.50
N LEU A 227 14.52 5.13 -2.27
CA LEU A 227 15.38 5.75 -3.29
C LEU A 227 14.60 6.36 -4.46
N LEU A 228 13.34 5.94 -4.67
CA LEU A 228 12.47 6.46 -5.73
C LEU A 228 11.61 7.64 -5.30
N LEU A 229 11.56 7.95 -4.00
CA LEU A 229 10.73 9.02 -3.45
C LEU A 229 11.50 10.35 -3.49
N ASN A 230 10.81 11.42 -3.86
CA ASN A 230 11.27 12.80 -3.67
C ASN A 230 10.38 13.50 -2.63
N ASP A 231 10.72 14.73 -2.25
CA ASP A 231 10.03 15.46 -1.19
C ASP A 231 8.53 15.69 -1.45
N LYS A 232 8.11 15.66 -2.72
CA LYS A 232 6.70 15.81 -3.12
C LYS A 232 5.99 14.47 -3.30
N SER A 233 6.71 13.34 -3.26
CA SER A 233 6.13 12.02 -3.45
C SER A 233 5.28 11.63 -2.25
N ILE A 234 4.10 11.09 -2.54
CA ILE A 234 3.21 10.48 -1.55
C ILE A 234 3.39 8.97 -1.60
N ILE A 235 3.51 8.36 -0.42
CA ILE A 235 3.60 6.90 -0.29
C ILE A 235 2.53 6.39 0.67
N ILE A 236 1.74 5.46 0.19
CA ILE A 236 0.65 4.82 0.91
C ILE A 236 0.89 3.30 0.87
N LEU A 237 1.20 2.71 2.01
CA LEU A 237 1.38 1.27 2.17
C LEU A 237 0.24 0.70 3.00
N ALA A 238 -0.39 -0.36 2.53
CA ALA A 238 -1.27 -1.18 3.35
C ALA A 238 -0.57 -2.52 3.63
N THR A 239 -0.52 -2.96 4.87
CA THR A 239 0.33 -4.11 5.24
C THR A 239 -0.23 -4.89 6.42
N ASN A 240 0.11 -6.17 6.47
CA ASN A 240 -0.07 -7.07 7.60
C ASN A 240 1.24 -7.25 8.38
N ALA A 241 2.38 -6.81 7.82
CA ALA A 241 3.70 -7.07 8.35
C ALA A 241 4.14 -5.92 9.27
N PRO A 242 4.26 -6.16 10.61
CA PRO A 242 4.64 -5.13 11.55
C PRO A 242 5.99 -4.48 11.22
N ILE A 243 6.89 -5.21 10.56
CA ILE A 243 8.22 -4.71 10.22
C ILE A 243 8.22 -3.52 9.23
N VAL A 244 7.14 -3.37 8.45
CA VAL A 244 6.94 -2.18 7.59
C VAL A 244 6.84 -0.91 8.44
N TYR A 245 6.52 -1.02 9.74
CA TYR A 245 6.60 0.10 10.66
C TYR A 245 7.98 0.77 10.68
N ASN A 246 9.06 -0.02 10.60
CA ASN A 246 10.42 0.52 10.58
C ASN A 246 10.72 1.37 9.33
N PHE A 247 9.88 1.26 8.29
CA PHE A 247 9.98 2.14 7.13
C PHE A 247 9.72 3.61 7.50
N ILE A 248 8.81 3.84 8.45
CA ILE A 248 8.32 5.16 8.85
C ILE A 248 8.69 5.54 10.30
N VAL A 249 9.31 4.65 11.09
CA VAL A 249 9.47 4.79 12.56
C VAL A 249 10.00 6.13 13.05
N ASP A 250 10.96 6.73 12.33
CA ASP A 250 11.65 7.95 12.76
C ASP A 250 10.74 9.20 12.79
N ASP A 251 9.54 9.09 12.21
CA ASP A 251 8.71 10.23 11.82
C ASP A 251 7.26 10.15 12.34
N ILE A 252 6.89 9.14 13.13
CA ILE A 252 5.47 8.88 13.38
C ILE A 252 4.93 9.55 14.63
N SER A 253 3.93 10.42 14.44
CA SER A 253 3.00 10.83 15.48
C SER A 253 1.66 10.06 15.45
N GLN A 254 1.43 9.23 14.41
CA GLN A 254 0.17 8.53 14.19
C GLN A 254 0.29 7.21 13.43
N VAL A 255 -0.37 6.16 13.92
CA VAL A 255 -0.48 4.86 13.25
C VAL A 255 -1.92 4.57 12.87
N TYR A 256 -2.15 4.10 11.64
CA TYR A 256 -3.48 3.74 11.15
C TYR A 256 -3.67 2.22 11.13
N PHE A 257 -4.85 1.81 11.55
CA PHE A 257 -5.34 0.44 11.55
C PHE A 257 -6.66 0.38 10.81
N LEU A 258 -6.87 -0.66 10.02
CA LEU A 258 -8.14 -0.93 9.37
C LEU A 258 -8.68 -2.25 9.89
N ARG A 259 -9.85 -2.21 10.53
CA ARG A 259 -10.56 -3.39 11.04
C ARG A 259 -12.01 -3.32 10.63
N ASN A 260 -12.53 -4.38 10.00
CA ASN A 260 -13.92 -4.47 9.56
C ASN A 260 -14.40 -3.25 8.72
N ASN A 261 -13.57 -2.81 7.77
CA ASN A 261 -13.78 -1.60 6.95
C ASN A 261 -13.82 -0.27 7.72
N LYS A 262 -13.44 -0.26 9.00
CA LYS A 262 -13.35 0.94 9.81
C LYS A 262 -11.90 1.29 10.05
N LEU A 263 -11.53 2.51 9.68
CA LEU A 263 -10.21 3.05 9.98
C LEU A 263 -10.19 3.54 11.43
N ILE A 264 -9.13 3.18 12.14
CA ILE A 264 -8.86 3.54 13.52
C ILE A 264 -7.44 4.08 13.55
N SER A 265 -7.20 5.15 14.28
CA SER A 265 -5.87 5.71 14.45
C SER A 265 -5.49 5.82 15.92
N VAL A 266 -4.20 5.60 16.19
CA VAL A 266 -3.57 6.13 17.40
C VAL A 266 -3.08 7.52 17.06
N ASP A 267 -3.92 8.52 17.30
CA ASP A 267 -3.51 9.91 17.21
C ASP A 267 -2.66 10.31 18.41
N ASN A 268 -1.60 11.10 18.16
CA ASN A 268 -0.82 11.77 19.19
C ASN A 268 -0.06 10.79 20.12
N ILE A 269 0.81 9.97 19.53
CA ILE A 269 1.72 9.09 20.28
C ILE A 269 2.50 9.88 21.34
N ASP A 270 2.92 11.10 21.04
CA ASP A 270 3.63 11.96 22.00
C ASP A 270 2.83 12.18 23.29
N LYS A 271 1.50 12.30 23.21
CA LYS A 271 0.64 12.35 24.41
C LYS A 271 0.62 11.05 25.20
N ILE A 272 0.63 9.89 24.53
CA ILE A 272 0.74 8.59 25.19
C ILE A 272 2.09 8.47 25.90
N ILE A 273 3.17 8.94 25.26
CA ILE A 273 4.52 8.95 25.82
C ILE A 273 4.60 9.87 27.04
N MET A 274 4.10 11.10 26.95
CA MET A 274 4.03 12.02 28.09
C MET A 274 3.27 11.42 29.28
N GLN A 275 2.12 10.78 29.02
CA GLN A 275 1.35 10.10 30.08
C GLN A 275 2.12 8.92 30.67
N THR A 276 2.83 8.16 29.84
CA THR A 276 3.67 7.03 30.28
C THR A 276 4.79 7.52 31.21
N ILE A 277 5.53 8.56 30.80
CA ILE A 277 6.59 9.18 31.61
C ILE A 277 6.00 9.66 32.95
N ALA A 278 4.87 10.36 32.91
CA ALA A 278 4.22 10.89 34.11
C ALA A 278 3.79 9.78 35.09
N ILE A 279 3.27 8.66 34.58
CA ILE A 279 2.85 7.53 35.42
C ILE A 279 4.06 6.86 36.07
N TYR A 280 5.14 6.59 35.33
CA TYR A 280 6.34 6.00 35.94
C TYR A 280 7.00 6.95 36.95
N ALA A 281 7.11 8.24 36.62
CA ALA A 281 7.63 9.23 37.55
C ALA A 281 6.76 9.33 38.82
N PHE A 282 5.44 9.21 38.70
CA PHE A 282 4.53 9.21 39.85
C PHE A 282 4.71 7.96 40.72
N LEU A 283 4.85 6.79 40.11
CA LEU A 283 5.09 5.52 40.82
C LEU A 283 6.36 5.60 41.70
N ASP A 284 7.41 6.20 41.15
CA ASP A 284 8.71 6.41 41.83
C ASP A 284 8.71 7.58 42.83
N SER A 285 7.68 8.43 42.83
CA SER A 285 7.57 9.59 43.71
C SER A 285 6.95 9.26 45.07
N ASP A 286 7.20 10.14 46.06
CA ASP A 286 6.51 10.12 47.35
C ASP A 286 5.09 10.72 47.29
N SER A 287 4.66 11.23 46.12
CA SER A 287 3.33 11.80 45.96
C SER A 287 2.25 10.71 46.02
N ASN A 288 1.12 11.05 46.64
CA ASN A 288 -0.07 10.19 46.69
C ASN A 288 -1.21 10.69 45.78
N ASP A 289 -1.06 11.88 45.18
CA ASP A 289 -2.06 12.48 44.29
C ASP A 289 -1.45 12.70 42.89
N TYR A 290 -1.96 11.93 41.93
CA TYR A 290 -1.51 11.98 40.54
C TYR A 290 -1.85 13.31 39.86
N GLU A 291 -3.00 13.92 40.16
CA GLU A 291 -3.42 15.16 39.52
C GLU A 291 -2.59 16.37 39.98
N VAL A 292 -2.18 16.36 41.25
CA VAL A 292 -1.25 17.36 41.78
C VAL A 292 0.15 17.14 41.18
N PHE A 293 0.64 15.90 41.19
CA PHE A 293 1.97 15.56 40.68
C PHE A 293 2.15 15.94 39.21
N ILE A 294 1.17 15.63 38.35
CA ILE A 294 1.32 15.88 36.90
C ILE A 294 1.35 17.38 36.57
N LYS A 295 0.68 18.23 37.37
CA LYS A 295 0.74 19.69 37.19
C LYS A 295 2.15 20.20 37.41
N GLU A 296 2.84 19.70 38.43
CA GLU A 296 4.22 20.08 38.73
C GLU A 296 5.19 19.51 37.69
N LEU A 297 4.99 18.26 37.28
CA LEU A 297 5.83 17.58 36.30
C LEU A 297 5.76 18.20 34.89
N SER A 298 4.60 18.77 34.52
CA SER A 298 4.38 19.35 33.19
C SER A 298 5.33 20.50 32.83
N TYR A 299 5.98 21.11 33.81
CA TYR A 299 6.98 22.18 33.61
C TYR A 299 8.42 21.65 33.44
N VAL A 300 8.64 20.35 33.65
CA VAL A 300 9.96 19.72 33.70
C VAL A 300 10.23 18.84 32.49
N ILE A 301 9.19 18.18 31.95
CA ILE A 301 9.34 17.31 30.76
C ILE A 301 9.62 18.17 29.54
N LEU A 302 10.79 17.97 28.92
CA LEU A 302 11.18 18.63 27.68
C LEU A 302 10.76 17.81 26.46
N GLU A 303 10.71 18.46 25.29
CA GLU A 303 10.40 17.79 24.02
C GLU A 303 11.44 16.70 23.68
N GLU A 304 12.71 16.93 24.04
CA GLU A 304 13.79 15.96 23.86
C GLU A 304 13.56 14.67 24.65
N ASP A 305 13.01 14.76 25.87
CA ASP A 305 12.67 13.59 26.70
C ASP A 305 11.58 12.74 26.05
N ILE A 306 10.55 13.42 25.50
CA ILE A 306 9.46 12.76 24.78
C ILE A 306 9.99 12.03 23.56
N ILE A 307 10.87 12.67 22.78
CA ILE A 307 11.48 12.04 21.60
C ILE A 307 12.32 10.83 21.99
N TYR A 308 13.13 10.94 23.05
CA TYR A 308 13.96 9.85 23.54
C TYR A 308 13.13 8.64 23.97
N GLU A 309 12.16 8.82 24.87
CA GLU A 309 11.31 7.73 25.37
C GLU A 309 10.42 7.17 24.26
N LYS A 310 9.90 8.01 23.34
CA LYS A 310 9.18 7.55 22.15
C LYS A 310 9.99 6.53 21.35
N ASN A 311 11.23 6.87 21.01
CA ASN A 311 12.07 6.00 20.21
C ASN A 311 12.39 4.67 20.94
N LYS A 312 12.58 4.73 22.26
CA LYS A 312 12.78 3.56 23.12
C LYS A 312 11.57 2.64 23.11
N TYR A 313 10.38 3.15 23.46
CA TYR A 313 9.16 2.36 23.54
C TYR A 313 8.71 1.80 22.19
N LEU A 314 8.75 2.62 21.14
CA LEU A 314 8.38 2.15 19.81
C LEU A 314 9.30 1.02 19.36
N LYS A 315 10.61 1.14 19.59
CA LYS A 315 11.56 0.09 19.23
C LYS A 315 11.37 -1.21 20.03
N SER A 316 11.01 -1.12 21.31
CA SER A 316 10.84 -2.30 22.18
C SER A 316 9.51 -3.02 21.98
N THR A 317 8.42 -2.30 21.71
CA THR A 317 7.06 -2.84 21.85
C THR A 317 6.23 -2.81 20.58
N ILE A 318 6.49 -1.91 19.63
CA ILE A 318 5.50 -1.65 18.56
C ILE A 318 5.17 -2.89 17.74
N LEU A 319 6.16 -3.73 17.44
CA LEU A 319 5.93 -4.95 16.67
C LEU A 319 4.98 -5.91 17.39
N LEU A 320 5.10 -6.02 18.72
CA LEU A 320 4.19 -6.83 19.54
C LEU A 320 2.80 -6.22 19.59
N LEU A 321 2.71 -4.89 19.78
CA LEU A 321 1.44 -4.18 19.79
C LEU A 321 0.69 -4.39 18.46
N LEU A 322 1.39 -4.23 17.34
CA LEU A 322 0.87 -4.46 15.98
C LEU A 322 0.38 -5.90 15.75
N HIS A 323 0.83 -6.90 16.54
CA HIS A 323 0.28 -8.26 16.47
C HIS A 323 -1.01 -8.44 17.28
N VAL A 324 -1.21 -7.66 18.35
CA VAL A 324 -2.38 -7.81 19.23
C VAL A 324 -3.50 -6.82 18.93
N VAL A 325 -3.24 -5.74 18.19
CA VAL A 325 -4.25 -4.71 17.84
C VAL A 325 -5.51 -5.25 17.16
N GLU A 326 -5.39 -6.39 16.49
CA GLU A 326 -6.49 -7.04 15.77
C GLU A 326 -7.50 -7.73 16.70
N TRP A 327 -7.14 -7.93 17.96
CA TRP A 327 -7.95 -8.68 18.91
C TRP A 327 -8.94 -7.78 19.62
N GLU A 328 -10.19 -8.24 19.72
CA GLU A 328 -11.23 -7.47 20.40
C GLU A 328 -11.00 -7.41 21.91
N LYS A 329 -10.41 -8.47 22.45
CA LYS A 329 -10.15 -8.68 23.87
C LYS A 329 -8.76 -9.26 24.08
N LEU A 330 -8.03 -8.70 25.04
CA LEU A 330 -6.65 -9.06 25.36
C LEU A 330 -6.48 -9.14 26.88
N ASN A 331 -5.74 -10.13 27.36
CA ASN A 331 -5.29 -10.17 28.75
C ASN A 331 -3.86 -9.63 28.82
N MET A 332 -3.57 -8.74 29.76
CA MET A 332 -2.25 -8.16 29.97
C MET A 332 -1.72 -8.50 31.37
N LYS A 333 -0.42 -8.82 31.46
CA LYS A 333 0.28 -9.01 32.73
C LYS A 333 1.75 -8.66 32.65
N ILE A 334 2.36 -8.36 33.79
CA ILE A 334 3.80 -8.16 33.91
C ILE A 334 4.54 -9.50 33.76
N SER A 335 5.66 -9.47 33.05
CA SER A 335 6.59 -10.58 32.88
C SER A 335 8.02 -10.06 32.78
N ARG A 336 8.99 -10.98 32.72
CA ARG A 336 10.40 -10.63 32.51
C ARG A 336 10.70 -10.28 31.05
N ASN A 337 9.88 -10.76 30.12
CA ASN A 337 10.07 -10.60 28.69
C ASN A 337 8.78 -10.12 28.05
N ASN A 338 8.91 -9.34 26.98
CA ASN A 338 7.78 -8.97 26.14
C ASN A 338 7.42 -10.15 25.23
N THR A 339 6.27 -10.79 25.47
CA THR A 339 5.86 -11.97 24.69
C THR A 339 4.35 -11.98 24.45
N ILE A 340 3.93 -12.72 23.42
CA ILE A 340 2.53 -12.99 23.13
C ILE A 340 2.35 -14.50 23.14
N TRP A 341 1.30 -14.98 23.79
CA TRP A 341 0.90 -16.38 23.71
C TRP A 341 -0.62 -16.51 23.74
N ILE A 342 -1.10 -17.63 23.19
CA ILE A 342 -2.53 -17.93 23.05
C ILE A 342 -2.84 -19.14 23.93
N ASP A 343 -3.83 -19.00 24.81
CA ASP A 343 -4.36 -20.12 25.57
C ASP A 343 -5.40 -20.86 24.72
N ASN A 344 -4.96 -21.95 24.10
CA ASN A 344 -5.83 -22.80 23.29
C ASN A 344 -6.86 -23.59 24.12
N ASN A 345 -6.73 -23.62 25.45
CA ASN A 345 -7.64 -24.36 26.32
C ASN A 345 -8.82 -23.51 26.80
N ASN A 346 -8.73 -22.17 26.74
CA ASN A 346 -9.77 -21.24 27.19
C ASN A 346 -10.15 -20.24 26.09
N ASN A 347 -11.06 -20.63 25.19
CA ASN A 347 -11.69 -19.75 24.19
C ASN A 347 -10.70 -18.92 23.34
N ASN A 348 -9.48 -19.40 23.12
CA ASN A 348 -8.41 -18.67 22.42
C ASN A 348 -8.12 -17.29 23.04
N ASN A 349 -8.10 -17.20 24.37
CA ASN A 349 -7.66 -15.99 25.05
C ASN A 349 -6.21 -15.65 24.68
N ILE A 350 -5.97 -14.42 24.25
CA ILE A 350 -4.61 -13.90 24.03
C ILE A 350 -4.10 -13.22 25.28
N TYR A 351 -2.83 -13.50 25.56
CA TYR A 351 -2.06 -12.87 26.61
C TYR A 351 -0.92 -12.07 25.99
N LEU A 352 -0.85 -10.80 26.35
CA LEU A 352 0.29 -9.94 26.12
C LEU A 352 1.04 -9.78 27.44
N GLU A 353 2.21 -10.37 27.50
CA GLU A 353 3.15 -10.21 28.60
C GLU A 353 4.11 -9.06 28.27
N GLN A 354 4.32 -8.14 29.22
CA GLN A 354 5.22 -7.01 29.05
C GLN A 354 6.15 -6.88 30.26
N THR A 355 7.36 -6.37 30.04
CA THR A 355 8.22 -5.88 31.12
C THR A 355 7.54 -4.76 31.87
N ILE A 356 8.00 -4.49 33.09
CA ILE A 356 7.49 -3.36 33.88
C ILE A 356 7.64 -2.06 33.09
N ASP A 357 8.80 -1.83 32.47
CA ASP A 357 9.11 -0.60 31.75
C ASP A 357 8.17 -0.37 30.57
N ASP A 358 7.78 -1.42 29.85
CA ASP A 358 6.97 -1.34 28.64
C ASP A 358 5.44 -1.42 28.90
N PHE A 359 5.03 -1.78 30.12
CA PHE A 359 3.65 -2.13 30.43
C PHE A 359 2.67 -0.96 30.26
N ILE A 360 2.96 0.19 30.87
CA ILE A 360 2.06 1.36 30.84
C ILE A 360 1.92 1.90 29.43
N PHE A 361 3.02 2.00 28.68
CA PHE A 361 3.00 2.42 27.28
C PHE A 361 2.07 1.52 26.46
N SER A 362 2.30 0.20 26.55
CA SER A 362 1.51 -0.82 25.85
C SER A 362 0.02 -0.74 26.20
N TYR A 363 -0.28 -0.58 27.49
CA TYR A 363 -1.65 -0.46 27.99
C TYR A 363 -2.35 0.77 27.42
N LEU A 364 -1.74 1.95 27.52
CA LEU A 364 -2.30 3.20 27.02
C LEU A 364 -2.46 3.18 25.50
N PHE A 365 -1.49 2.64 24.77
CA PHE A 365 -1.54 2.48 23.33
C PHE A 365 -2.74 1.63 22.91
N LEU A 366 -2.92 0.44 23.50
CA LEU A 366 -4.03 -0.45 23.17
C LEU A 366 -5.39 0.10 23.63
N LYS A 367 -5.44 0.81 24.76
CA LYS A 367 -6.66 1.49 25.24
C LYS A 367 -7.10 2.60 24.28
N SER A 368 -6.15 3.32 23.68
CA SER A 368 -6.44 4.35 22.66
C SER A 368 -7.13 3.76 21.41
N LEU A 369 -6.85 2.50 21.10
CA LEU A 369 -7.49 1.72 20.04
C LEU A 369 -8.83 1.09 20.43
N ARG A 370 -9.30 1.34 21.67
CA ARG A 370 -10.54 0.79 22.23
C ARG A 370 -10.56 -0.75 22.28
N ILE A 371 -9.39 -1.36 22.45
CA ILE A 371 -9.28 -2.79 22.70
C ILE A 371 -9.73 -3.08 24.14
N ASN A 372 -10.49 -4.14 24.35
CA ASN A 372 -10.90 -4.55 25.68
C ASN A 372 -9.74 -5.25 26.40
N ILE A 373 -9.09 -4.55 27.33
CA ILE A 373 -7.92 -5.06 28.04
C ILE A 373 -8.32 -5.52 29.44
N ILE A 374 -8.00 -6.77 29.76
CA ILE A 374 -8.12 -7.31 31.11
C ILE A 374 -6.72 -7.41 31.71
N VAL A 375 -6.47 -6.64 32.77
CA VAL A 375 -5.21 -6.69 33.51
C VAL A 375 -5.35 -7.67 34.67
N ASP A 376 -4.36 -8.56 34.87
CA ASP A 376 -4.40 -9.51 35.98
C ASP A 376 -4.22 -8.83 37.36
N ASP A 377 -4.73 -9.46 38.41
CA ASP A 377 -4.76 -8.86 39.75
C ASP A 377 -3.35 -8.65 40.32
N ARG A 378 -2.39 -9.48 39.94
CA ARG A 378 -0.98 -9.33 40.36
C ARG A 378 -0.38 -8.06 39.78
N THR A 379 -0.64 -7.78 38.50
CA THR A 379 -0.17 -6.56 37.83
C THR A 379 -0.86 -5.33 38.40
N LYS A 380 -2.17 -5.41 38.67
CA LYS A 380 -2.89 -4.33 39.34
C LYS A 380 -2.32 -4.03 40.73
N SER A 381 -1.99 -5.08 41.49
CA SER A 381 -1.35 -4.94 42.81
C SER A 381 0.07 -4.40 42.73
N PHE A 382 0.80 -4.67 41.63
CA PHE A 382 2.13 -4.10 41.42
C PHE A 382 2.06 -2.58 41.17
N PHE A 383 1.05 -2.14 40.43
CA PHE A 383 0.78 -0.73 40.14
C PHE A 383 -0.31 -0.16 41.07
N ASP A 384 -0.23 -0.43 42.36
CA ASP A 384 -1.26 -0.08 43.37
C ASP A 384 -1.58 1.42 43.43
N LYS A 385 -0.56 2.30 43.41
CA LYS A 385 -0.71 3.76 43.32
C LYS A 385 -1.49 4.21 42.08
N CYS A 386 -1.49 3.39 41.03
CA CYS A 386 -2.15 3.64 39.76
C CYS A 386 -3.31 2.68 39.49
N TYR A 387 -3.90 2.06 40.53
CA TYR A 387 -4.99 1.08 40.37
C TYR A 387 -6.19 1.64 39.58
N TRP A 388 -6.45 2.95 39.72
CA TRP A 388 -7.47 3.69 38.97
C TRP A 388 -7.30 3.61 37.45
N LEU A 389 -6.09 3.38 36.94
CA LEU A 389 -5.81 3.31 35.51
C LEU A 389 -6.47 2.10 34.84
N PHE A 390 -6.61 1.00 35.58
CA PHE A 390 -7.02 -0.32 35.07
C PHE A 390 -8.49 -0.67 35.31
N ASN A 391 -9.25 0.25 35.93
CA ASN A 391 -10.70 0.17 36.05
C ASN A 391 -11.36 1.11 35.03
#